data_AF-A0A7G1HRW4-F1
#
_entry.id   AF-A0A7G1HRW4-F1
#
_cell.length_a   1.000
_cell.length_b   1.000
_cell.length_c   1.000
_cell.angle_alpha   90.00
_cell.angle_beta   90.00
_cell.angle_gamma   90.00
#
_symmetry.space_group_name_H-M   'P 1'
#
loop_
_entity.id
_entity.type
_entity.pdbx_description
1 polymer ?
#
loop_
_entity_poly.entity_id
_entity_poly.type
_entity_poly.pdbx_seq_one_letter_code
_entity_poly.pdbx_strand_id
1 'polypeptide(L)'
;MKKRTVFLGLAVFLLGLATGCSKDIDDYPKSNLRAISYFSFKPYHNADKNVFVEHVGEIDEVNKVIRVVLPPDVVLTGLRPYIELSPWTTVTPGSLTPMDFTSESVDFEVRAESGKVAVYSVVRELTYVYTKAELYSVSFPDFRDETGEVLRRVFPNFSNNSAVTVTVPEGTALERILVELELSAASQKASVEVCDDGSETEFVPFSGSGYVDFTHTVIFRVTPESGSAVNYRVTLAYPEEGEGL
;
A
#
# COMPACT_ATOMS: atom_id res chain seq x y z
N MET A 1 -48.02 87.23 -30.34
CA MET A 1 -49.21 86.53 -29.80
C MET A 1 -49.13 85.10 -30.34
N LYS A 2 -49.06 84.00 -29.58
CA LYS A 2 -49.83 83.56 -28.42
C LYS A 2 -49.05 82.40 -27.77
N LYS A 3 -48.91 82.41 -26.44
CA LYS A 3 -48.38 81.30 -25.61
C LYS A 3 -49.39 80.16 -25.55
N ARG A 4 -48.92 78.91 -25.37
CA ARG A 4 -49.38 77.90 -24.37
C ARG A 4 -48.76 76.50 -24.65
N THR A 5 -47.91 75.98 -23.73
CA THR A 5 -48.15 74.86 -22.75
C THR A 5 -48.40 73.49 -23.38
N VAL A 6 -48.00 72.32 -22.87
CA VAL A 6 -47.07 71.74 -21.87
C VAL A 6 -47.37 70.21 -21.95
N PHE A 7 -46.35 69.35 -21.79
CA PHE A 7 -46.37 67.91 -21.39
C PHE A 7 -47.18 66.85 -22.19
N LEU A 8 -46.53 65.73 -22.54
CA LEU A 8 -46.61 64.44 -21.81
C LEU A 8 -46.32 63.24 -22.73
N GLY A 9 -45.22 62.53 -22.45
CA GLY A 9 -45.08 61.06 -22.56
C GLY A 9 -45.10 60.39 -23.93
N LEU A 10 -43.99 59.76 -24.31
CA LEU A 10 -43.95 58.31 -24.47
C LEU A 10 -42.48 57.85 -24.43
N ALA A 11 -42.12 57.19 -23.32
CA ALA A 11 -40.86 56.48 -23.18
C ALA A 11 -40.83 55.35 -24.19
N VAL A 12 -40.00 55.47 -25.21
CA VAL A 12 -39.70 54.41 -26.15
C VAL A 12 -38.19 54.34 -26.27
N PHE A 13 -37.70 53.09 -26.28
CA PHE A 13 -36.35 52.70 -26.63
C PHE A 13 -35.32 52.67 -25.50
N LEU A 14 -35.46 51.67 -24.61
CA LEU A 14 -34.31 51.01 -23.95
C LEU A 14 -34.75 49.62 -23.42
N LEU A 15 -35.37 48.81 -24.28
CA LEU A 15 -35.47 47.35 -24.07
C LEU A 15 -34.48 46.67 -25.03
N GLY A 16 -33.19 46.90 -24.80
CA GLY A 16 -32.10 46.19 -25.46
C GLY A 16 -31.91 44.83 -24.79
N LEU A 17 -32.54 43.81 -25.38
CA LEU A 17 -32.12 42.40 -25.43
C LEU A 17 -31.15 41.92 -24.33
N ALA A 18 -31.70 41.58 -23.16
CA ALA A 18 -31.04 40.63 -22.27
C ALA A 18 -31.55 39.21 -22.56
N THR A 19 -31.29 38.68 -23.76
CA THR A 19 -31.34 37.23 -23.96
C THR A 19 -30.03 36.65 -23.44
N GLY A 20 -29.89 36.64 -22.11
CA GLY A 20 -28.93 35.75 -21.48
C GLY A 20 -29.47 34.33 -21.66
N CYS A 21 -28.91 33.57 -22.60
CA CYS A 21 -29.06 32.11 -22.54
C CYS A 21 -28.41 31.67 -21.23
N SER A 22 -29.20 31.41 -20.18
CA SER A 22 -28.74 30.46 -19.17
C SER A 22 -28.69 29.12 -19.88
N LYS A 23 -27.49 28.69 -20.28
CA LYS A 23 -27.33 27.28 -20.64
C LYS A 23 -27.46 26.52 -19.34
N ASP A 24 -28.53 25.75 -19.21
CA ASP A 24 -28.66 24.84 -18.08
C ASP A 24 -27.63 23.72 -18.23
N ILE A 25 -27.24 23.07 -17.15
CA ILE A 25 -26.23 21.99 -17.22
C ILE A 25 -26.67 20.86 -18.16
N ASP A 26 -27.99 20.69 -18.33
CA ASP A 26 -28.61 19.73 -19.25
C ASP A 26 -28.48 20.11 -20.73
N ASP A 27 -28.08 21.35 -21.06
CA ASP A 27 -27.85 21.79 -22.44
C ASP A 27 -26.48 21.33 -23.00
N TYR A 28 -25.60 20.79 -22.15
CA TYR A 28 -24.30 20.26 -22.59
C TYR A 28 -24.44 18.81 -23.12
N PRO A 29 -23.74 18.46 -24.22
CA PRO A 29 -23.78 17.10 -24.72
C PRO A 29 -23.17 16.14 -23.69
N LYS A 30 -23.93 15.09 -23.36
CA LYS A 30 -23.49 14.04 -22.43
C LYS A 30 -22.17 13.41 -22.87
N SER A 31 -21.29 13.19 -21.90
CA SER A 31 -19.98 12.59 -22.13
C SER A 31 -20.08 11.19 -22.72
N ASN A 32 -19.19 10.87 -23.67
CA ASN A 32 -19.01 9.51 -24.22
C ASN A 32 -17.83 8.77 -23.58
N LEU A 33 -17.16 9.37 -22.59
CA LEU A 33 -16.06 8.76 -21.85
C LEU A 33 -16.58 7.54 -21.08
N ARG A 34 -15.85 6.44 -21.17
CA ARG A 34 -16.17 5.14 -20.54
C ARG A 34 -14.89 4.35 -20.33
N ALA A 35 -13.96 4.95 -19.61
CA ALA A 35 -12.65 4.36 -19.38
C ALA A 35 -12.43 3.99 -17.92
N ILE A 36 -11.71 2.89 -17.70
CA ILE A 36 -11.03 2.61 -16.43
C ILE A 36 -9.65 3.26 -16.55
N SER A 37 -9.37 4.24 -15.68
CA SER A 37 -8.08 4.93 -15.66
C SER A 37 -7.07 4.30 -14.71
N TYR A 38 -7.57 3.52 -13.75
CA TYR A 38 -6.74 2.82 -12.78
C TYR A 38 -7.46 1.57 -12.27
N PHE A 39 -6.71 0.49 -12.14
CA PHE A 39 -7.19 -0.78 -11.58
C PHE A 39 -6.08 -1.36 -10.71
N SER A 40 -6.37 -1.72 -9.46
CA SER A 40 -5.40 -2.41 -8.61
C SER A 40 -6.03 -3.29 -7.55
N PHE A 41 -5.26 -4.25 -7.04
CA PHE A 41 -5.54 -4.91 -5.77
C PHE A 41 -4.63 -4.33 -4.69
N LYS A 42 -5.21 -3.60 -3.74
CA LYS A 42 -4.49 -2.98 -2.62
C LYS A 42 -4.43 -3.90 -1.40
N PRO A 43 -3.30 -3.94 -0.67
CA PRO A 43 -3.16 -4.73 0.55
C PRO A 43 -4.19 -4.37 1.62
N TYR A 44 -4.43 -3.08 1.84
CA TYR A 44 -5.39 -2.61 2.84
C TYR A 44 -6.81 -3.20 2.67
N HIS A 45 -7.18 -3.58 1.45
CA HIS A 45 -8.48 -4.20 1.16
C HIS A 45 -8.43 -5.72 0.99
N ASN A 46 -7.25 -6.32 0.87
CA ASN A 46 -7.06 -7.71 0.45
C ASN A 46 -5.95 -8.45 1.26
N ALA A 47 -5.53 -7.95 2.42
CA ALA A 47 -4.52 -8.60 3.25
C ALA A 47 -4.97 -9.99 3.71
N ASP A 48 -6.28 -10.18 3.95
CA ASP A 48 -6.91 -11.47 4.24
C ASP A 48 -6.96 -12.42 3.03
N LYS A 49 -6.49 -11.96 1.86
CA LYS A 49 -6.42 -12.69 0.59
C LYS A 49 -4.99 -12.96 0.13
N ASN A 50 -4.00 -12.80 1.02
CA ASN A 50 -2.56 -12.92 0.71
C ASN A 50 -2.04 -11.85 -0.28
N VAL A 51 -2.66 -10.67 -0.30
CA VAL A 51 -2.15 -9.51 -1.04
C VAL A 51 -1.41 -8.60 -0.06
N PHE A 52 -0.09 -8.64 -0.09
CA PHE A 52 0.76 -7.86 0.84
C PHE A 52 1.35 -6.59 0.22
N VAL A 53 1.36 -6.50 -1.11
CA VAL A 53 1.75 -5.30 -1.86
C VAL A 53 0.68 -4.95 -2.89
N GLU A 54 0.71 -3.71 -3.40
CA GLU A 54 -0.25 -3.31 -4.43
C GLU A 54 0.09 -3.93 -5.78
N HIS A 55 -0.89 -4.59 -6.40
CA HIS A 55 -0.80 -5.13 -7.75
C HIS A 55 -1.61 -4.26 -8.69
N VAL A 56 -0.91 -3.40 -9.43
CA VAL A 56 -1.51 -2.49 -10.42
C VAL A 56 -1.74 -3.25 -11.73
N GLY A 57 -2.92 -3.09 -12.31
CA GLY A 57 -3.25 -3.63 -13.62
C GLY A 57 -2.68 -2.77 -14.74
N GLU A 58 -2.04 -3.40 -15.73
CA GLU A 58 -1.68 -2.76 -16.99
C GLU A 58 -2.92 -2.65 -17.87
N ILE A 59 -3.29 -1.42 -18.24
CA ILE A 59 -4.52 -1.13 -18.97
C ILE A 59 -4.20 -0.95 -20.46
N ASP A 60 -4.63 -1.91 -21.27
CA ASP A 60 -4.71 -1.77 -22.72
C ASP A 60 -6.05 -1.13 -23.10
N GLU A 61 -6.02 0.18 -23.26
CA GLU A 61 -7.21 0.96 -23.58
C GLU A 61 -7.73 0.70 -25.00
N VAL A 62 -6.89 0.23 -25.93
CA VAL A 62 -7.33 -0.06 -27.31
C VAL A 62 -8.15 -1.35 -27.33
N ASN A 63 -7.63 -2.40 -26.69
CA ASN A 63 -8.26 -3.72 -26.66
C ASN A 63 -9.24 -3.92 -25.50
N LYS A 64 -9.30 -2.97 -24.56
CA LYS A 64 -10.12 -3.04 -23.34
C LYS A 64 -9.76 -4.25 -22.49
N VAL A 65 -8.46 -4.49 -22.34
CA VAL A 65 -7.93 -5.58 -21.51
C VAL A 65 -7.13 -4.97 -20.37
N ILE A 66 -7.31 -5.49 -19.16
CA ILE A 66 -6.49 -5.13 -18.00
C ILE A 66 -5.73 -6.37 -17.56
N ARG A 67 -4.41 -6.34 -17.60
CA ARG A 67 -3.56 -7.46 -17.14
C ARG A 67 -3.05 -7.18 -15.74
N VAL A 68 -3.26 -8.12 -14.82
CA VAL A 68 -2.79 -7.99 -13.44
C VAL A 68 -1.98 -9.21 -13.03
N VAL A 69 -0.76 -8.97 -12.56
CA VAL A 69 0.15 -10.01 -12.08
C VAL A 69 -0.02 -10.14 -10.57
N LEU A 70 -0.43 -11.32 -10.12
CA LEU A 70 -0.75 -11.65 -8.72
C LEU A 70 0.12 -12.81 -8.20
N PRO A 71 0.28 -12.95 -6.87
CA PRO A 71 0.97 -14.08 -6.27
C PRO A 71 0.25 -15.40 -6.57
N PRO A 72 0.97 -16.53 -6.75
CA PRO A 72 0.37 -17.84 -7.00
C PRO A 72 -0.60 -18.32 -5.91
N ASP A 73 -0.38 -17.89 -4.67
CA ASP A 73 -1.14 -18.32 -3.49
C ASP A 73 -2.19 -17.29 -3.03
N VAL A 74 -2.49 -16.29 -3.88
CA VAL A 74 -3.57 -15.33 -3.62
C VAL A 74 -4.91 -16.05 -3.48
N VAL A 75 -5.74 -15.63 -2.52
CA VAL A 75 -7.11 -16.15 -2.39
C VAL A 75 -8.01 -15.40 -3.37
N LEU A 76 -8.44 -16.09 -4.41
CA LEU A 76 -9.10 -15.49 -5.58
C LEU A 76 -10.58 -15.15 -5.38
N THR A 77 -11.20 -15.73 -4.35
CA THR A 77 -12.60 -15.51 -4.03
C THR A 77 -12.75 -14.33 -3.07
N GLY A 78 -13.67 -13.43 -3.39
CA GLY A 78 -13.93 -12.24 -2.58
C GLY A 78 -12.84 -11.17 -2.65
N LEU A 79 -11.99 -11.18 -3.70
CA LEU A 79 -11.03 -10.11 -3.97
C LEU A 79 -11.77 -8.79 -4.26
N ARG A 80 -11.19 -7.68 -3.80
CA ARG A 80 -11.77 -6.34 -3.87
C ARG A 80 -10.88 -5.43 -4.72
N PRO A 81 -11.18 -5.26 -6.02
CA PRO A 81 -10.40 -4.37 -6.87
C PRO A 81 -10.73 -2.90 -6.57
N TYR A 82 -9.70 -2.06 -6.47
CA TYR A 82 -9.83 -0.62 -6.48
C TYR A 82 -9.85 -0.14 -7.94
N ILE A 83 -10.84 0.66 -8.31
CA ILE A 83 -11.10 1.07 -9.70
C ILE A 83 -11.35 2.57 -9.74
N GLU A 84 -10.58 3.29 -10.56
CA GLU A 84 -10.84 4.69 -10.90
C GLU A 84 -11.33 4.79 -12.33
N LEU A 85 -12.30 5.68 -12.56
CA LEU A 85 -12.98 5.82 -13.83
C LEU A 85 -12.78 7.23 -14.39
N SER A 86 -12.98 7.36 -15.71
CA SER A 86 -13.17 8.68 -16.32
C SER A 86 -14.37 9.42 -15.70
N PRO A 87 -14.39 10.77 -15.76
CA PRO A 87 -15.52 11.55 -15.28
C PRO A 87 -16.88 11.10 -15.85
N TRP A 88 -17.92 11.19 -15.02
CA TRP A 88 -19.31 10.85 -15.37
C TRP A 88 -19.49 9.42 -15.91
N THR A 89 -18.66 8.49 -15.44
CA THR A 89 -18.67 7.08 -15.84
C THR A 89 -19.05 6.20 -14.65
N THR A 90 -19.75 5.10 -14.90
CA THR A 90 -20.04 4.05 -13.90
C THR A 90 -19.47 2.72 -14.35
N VAL A 91 -19.13 1.84 -13.41
CA VAL A 91 -18.65 0.48 -13.69
C VAL A 91 -19.47 -0.56 -12.94
N THR A 92 -19.72 -1.71 -13.56
CA THR A 92 -20.35 -2.88 -12.94
C THR A 92 -19.55 -4.14 -13.28
N PRO A 93 -19.07 -4.91 -12.28
CA PRO A 93 -19.19 -4.65 -10.84
C PRO A 93 -18.44 -3.40 -10.37
N GLY A 94 -18.90 -2.79 -9.27
CA GLY A 94 -18.34 -1.55 -8.74
C GLY A 94 -17.00 -1.74 -8.01
N SER A 95 -16.24 -0.67 -7.84
CA SER A 95 -15.00 -0.72 -7.05
C SER A 95 -15.26 -1.23 -5.62
N LEU A 96 -14.30 -2.01 -5.10
CA LEU A 96 -14.30 -2.63 -3.77
C LEU A 96 -15.43 -3.65 -3.53
N THR A 97 -16.21 -3.97 -4.56
CA THR A 97 -17.15 -5.10 -4.54
C THR A 97 -16.35 -6.39 -4.45
N PRO A 98 -16.63 -7.29 -3.48
CA PRO A 98 -16.02 -8.61 -3.44
C PRO A 98 -16.39 -9.42 -4.68
N MET A 99 -15.39 -9.99 -5.35
CA MET A 99 -15.57 -10.71 -6.60
C MET A 99 -14.75 -12.00 -6.63
N ASP A 100 -15.19 -12.93 -7.48
CA ASP A 100 -14.49 -14.17 -7.73
C ASP A 100 -13.63 -14.03 -9.00
N PHE A 101 -12.31 -14.13 -8.83
CA PHE A 101 -11.35 -14.17 -9.92
C PHE A 101 -10.78 -15.57 -10.09
N THR A 102 -11.55 -16.65 -9.90
CA THR A 102 -11.10 -18.02 -10.20
C THR A 102 -11.10 -18.34 -11.69
N SER A 103 -11.88 -17.62 -12.50
CA SER A 103 -11.75 -17.62 -13.95
C SER A 103 -10.54 -16.81 -14.41
N GLU A 104 -9.90 -17.17 -15.51
CA GLU A 104 -8.71 -16.46 -16.04
C GLU A 104 -9.00 -15.00 -16.40
N SER A 105 -10.26 -14.71 -16.78
CA SER A 105 -10.75 -13.36 -17.07
C SER A 105 -12.08 -13.09 -16.37
N VAL A 106 -12.29 -11.82 -16.00
CA VAL A 106 -13.54 -11.31 -15.43
C VAL A 106 -13.89 -9.98 -16.10
N ASP A 107 -15.12 -9.85 -16.56
CA ASP A 107 -15.57 -8.69 -17.33
C ASP A 107 -16.17 -7.59 -16.43
N PHE A 108 -15.88 -6.35 -16.79
CA PHE A 108 -16.41 -5.13 -16.18
C PHE A 108 -17.11 -4.27 -17.24
N GLU A 109 -18.40 -4.02 -17.05
CA GLU A 109 -19.18 -3.12 -17.90
C GLU A 109 -18.96 -1.68 -17.45
N VAL A 110 -18.44 -0.84 -18.34
CA VAL A 110 -18.20 0.58 -18.12
C VAL A 110 -19.17 1.40 -18.97
N ARG A 111 -19.97 2.23 -18.33
CA ARG A 111 -21.05 3.00 -18.94
C ARG A 111 -20.77 4.49 -18.84
N ALA A 112 -20.79 5.16 -19.99
CA ALA A 112 -20.71 6.61 -20.11
C ALA A 112 -22.01 7.29 -19.67
N GLU A 113 -21.93 8.58 -19.34
CA GLU A 113 -23.10 9.44 -19.13
C GLU A 113 -24.08 9.42 -20.32
N SER A 114 -23.56 9.38 -21.55
CA SER A 114 -24.37 9.26 -22.77
C SER A 114 -25.10 7.93 -22.92
N GLY A 115 -24.80 6.94 -22.07
CA GLY A 115 -25.36 5.59 -22.11
C GLY A 115 -24.55 4.60 -22.95
N LYS A 116 -23.50 5.05 -23.67
CA LYS A 116 -22.59 4.16 -24.40
C LYS A 116 -21.81 3.26 -23.44
N VAL A 117 -21.56 2.03 -23.86
CA VAL A 117 -20.92 0.99 -23.05
C VAL A 117 -19.58 0.56 -23.65
N ALA A 118 -18.63 0.22 -22.80
CA ALA A 118 -17.44 -0.56 -23.10
C ALA A 118 -17.35 -1.70 -22.09
N VAL A 119 -16.79 -2.84 -22.49
CA VAL A 119 -16.53 -3.97 -21.59
C VAL A 119 -15.02 -4.11 -21.49
N TYR A 120 -14.50 -4.09 -20.26
CA TYR A 120 -13.10 -4.38 -19.97
C TYR A 120 -12.98 -5.81 -19.48
N SER A 121 -12.05 -6.57 -20.04
CA SER A 121 -11.73 -7.91 -19.53
C SER A 121 -10.49 -7.84 -18.65
N VAL A 122 -10.64 -8.14 -17.36
CA VAL A 122 -9.52 -8.20 -16.41
C VAL A 122 -8.95 -9.61 -16.45
N VAL A 123 -7.75 -9.74 -16.98
CA VAL A 123 -6.99 -11.00 -17.08
C VAL A 123 -5.95 -11.04 -15.96
N ARG A 124 -5.93 -12.14 -15.22
CA ARG A 124 -4.97 -12.35 -14.13
C ARG A 124 -3.84 -13.29 -14.54
N GLU A 125 -2.64 -13.01 -14.05
CA GLU A 125 -1.47 -13.86 -14.21
C GLU A 125 -0.91 -14.20 -12.83
N LEU A 126 -0.79 -15.49 -12.51
CA LEU A 126 -0.36 -15.97 -11.19
C LEU A 126 1.15 -16.22 -11.13
N THR A 127 1.93 -15.19 -11.45
CA THR A 127 3.39 -15.29 -11.64
C THR A 127 4.18 -14.27 -10.82
N TYR A 128 3.52 -13.52 -9.93
CA TYR A 128 4.22 -12.56 -9.08
C TYR A 128 5.17 -13.27 -8.13
N VAL A 129 6.41 -12.78 -8.05
CA VAL A 129 7.45 -13.28 -7.13
C VAL A 129 7.83 -12.15 -6.18
N TYR A 130 7.81 -12.42 -4.87
CA TYR A 130 8.27 -11.45 -3.87
C TYR A 130 9.80 -11.39 -3.87
N THR A 131 10.36 -10.23 -4.21
CA THR A 131 11.81 -10.04 -4.40
C THR A 131 12.49 -9.30 -3.24
N LYS A 132 11.72 -8.77 -2.28
CA LYS A 132 12.25 -7.96 -1.20
C LYS A 132 12.64 -8.81 -0.01
N ALA A 133 13.78 -8.48 0.58
CA ALA A 133 14.36 -9.12 1.75
C ALA A 133 14.57 -8.09 2.86
N GLU A 134 13.48 -7.43 3.26
CA GLU A 134 13.47 -6.26 4.12
C GLU A 134 12.95 -6.64 5.52
N LEU A 135 13.83 -6.63 6.52
CA LEU A 135 13.47 -6.66 7.93
C LEU A 135 13.10 -5.24 8.36
N TYR A 136 11.91 -5.02 8.92
CA TYR A 136 11.45 -3.71 9.34
C TYR A 136 11.90 -3.38 10.77
N SER A 137 11.70 -4.32 11.70
CA SER A 137 12.12 -4.16 13.09
C SER A 137 12.48 -5.48 13.77
N VAL A 138 13.31 -5.35 14.81
CA VAL A 138 13.59 -6.36 15.82
C VAL A 138 13.12 -5.78 17.16
N SER A 139 12.17 -6.44 17.80
CA SER A 139 11.58 -6.05 19.07
C SER A 139 12.14 -6.92 20.19
N PHE A 140 12.44 -6.27 21.31
CA PHE A 140 12.94 -6.89 22.54
C PHE A 140 11.94 -6.67 23.69
N PRO A 141 11.97 -7.50 24.75
CA PRO A 141 11.24 -7.20 25.97
C PRO A 141 11.74 -5.90 26.61
N ASP A 142 10.91 -5.34 27.47
CA ASP A 142 11.29 -4.23 28.34
C ASP A 142 12.49 -4.64 29.22
N PHE A 143 13.64 -4.02 28.99
CA PHE A 143 14.78 -4.12 29.89
C PHE A 143 14.54 -3.25 31.11
N ARG A 144 14.90 -3.73 32.30
CA ARG A 144 14.83 -2.94 33.54
C ARG A 144 16.23 -2.60 33.99
N ASP A 145 16.47 -1.33 34.31
CA ASP A 145 17.70 -0.92 34.97
C ASP A 145 17.69 -1.27 36.47
N GLU A 146 18.75 -0.90 37.16
CA GLU A 146 18.90 -1.08 38.61
C GLU A 146 17.84 -0.34 39.45
N THR A 147 17.17 0.65 38.86
CA THR A 147 16.09 1.43 39.50
C THR A 147 14.69 0.84 39.24
N GLY A 148 14.60 -0.13 38.32
CA GLY A 148 13.36 -0.78 37.92
C GLY A 148 12.61 -0.04 36.81
N GLU A 149 13.19 1.03 36.23
CA GLU A 149 12.63 1.73 35.09
C GLU A 149 12.68 0.86 33.84
N VAL A 150 11.59 0.87 33.08
CA VAL A 150 11.50 0.18 31.79
C VAL A 150 12.25 1.01 30.76
N LEU A 151 13.38 0.49 30.28
CA LEU A 151 14.01 0.98 29.07
C LEU A 151 13.22 0.44 27.87
N ARG A 152 12.21 1.22 27.45
CA ARG A 152 11.53 0.99 26.17
C ARG A 152 12.46 1.40 25.03
N ARG A 153 13.45 0.56 24.71
CA ARG A 153 14.34 0.75 23.57
C ARG A 153 13.87 -0.08 22.39
N VAL A 154 12.98 0.51 21.59
CA VAL A 154 12.70 0.04 20.23
C VAL A 154 13.80 0.60 19.34
N PHE A 155 14.79 -0.21 18.92
CA PHE A 155 15.69 0.18 17.84
C PHE A 155 16.24 -1.02 17.06
N PRO A 156 16.37 -0.96 15.72
CA PRO A 156 16.08 0.15 14.82
C PRO A 156 15.03 -0.21 13.76
N ASN A 157 14.50 0.86 13.17
CA ASN A 157 14.00 0.86 11.82
C ASN A 157 15.18 0.59 10.86
N PHE A 158 15.35 -0.64 10.37
CA PHE A 158 16.42 -1.05 9.44
C PHE A 158 16.29 -0.40 8.04
N SER A 159 15.43 0.61 7.88
CA SER A 159 15.09 1.31 6.64
C SER A 159 16.24 1.58 5.66
N ASN A 160 17.52 1.66 6.09
CA ASN A 160 18.68 1.67 5.20
C ASN A 160 19.98 1.04 5.78
N ASN A 161 19.93 0.33 6.91
CA ASN A 161 21.14 -0.17 7.57
C ASN A 161 20.97 -1.64 7.91
N SER A 162 21.87 -2.50 7.45
CA SER A 162 21.85 -3.94 7.71
C SER A 162 22.61 -4.32 8.99
N ALA A 163 23.04 -3.36 9.81
CA ALA A 163 23.71 -3.60 11.09
C ALA A 163 23.27 -2.60 12.15
N VAL A 164 22.97 -3.08 13.36
CA VAL A 164 22.59 -2.22 14.48
C VAL A 164 23.22 -2.68 15.79
N THR A 165 23.62 -1.71 16.59
CA THR A 165 23.98 -1.89 17.98
C THR A 165 22.90 -1.27 18.85
N VAL A 166 22.38 -2.04 19.80
CA VAL A 166 21.39 -1.60 20.80
C VAL A 166 22.06 -1.64 22.16
N THR A 167 22.14 -0.50 22.82
CA THR A 167 22.68 -0.44 24.18
C THR A 167 21.65 -0.98 25.17
N VAL A 168 22.07 -1.80 26.13
CA VAL A 168 21.24 -2.39 27.19
C VAL A 168 21.81 -2.07 28.58
N PRO A 169 21.01 -2.12 29.67
CA PRO A 169 21.53 -1.93 31.03
C PRO A 169 22.69 -2.86 31.35
N GLU A 170 23.64 -2.39 32.15
CA GLU A 170 24.69 -3.27 32.70
C GLU A 170 24.07 -4.48 33.44
N GLY A 171 24.70 -5.65 33.27
CA GLY A 171 24.24 -6.90 33.90
C GLY A 171 23.02 -7.55 33.24
N THR A 172 22.51 -7.00 32.13
CA THR A 172 21.47 -7.66 31.32
C THR A 172 21.97 -9.04 30.86
N ALA A 173 21.27 -10.11 31.25
CA ALA A 173 21.58 -11.46 30.77
C ALA A 173 21.31 -11.57 29.25
N LEU A 174 22.36 -11.81 28.45
CA LEU A 174 22.29 -11.80 26.99
C LEU A 174 22.03 -13.19 26.38
N GLU A 175 22.16 -14.25 27.16
CA GLU A 175 22.14 -15.65 26.68
C GLU A 175 20.75 -16.11 26.21
N ARG A 176 19.70 -15.35 26.55
CA ARG A 176 18.32 -15.76 26.32
C ARG A 176 17.35 -14.58 26.22
N ILE A 177 17.44 -13.82 25.14
CA ILE A 177 16.55 -12.69 24.88
C ILE A 177 15.37 -13.12 24.03
N LEU A 178 14.14 -12.79 24.45
CA LEU A 178 12.96 -12.96 23.61
C LEU A 178 12.97 -11.92 22.50
N VAL A 179 12.83 -12.36 21.26
CA VAL A 179 12.81 -11.49 20.08
C VAL A 179 11.49 -11.66 19.33
N GLU A 180 11.01 -10.57 18.75
CA GLU A 180 9.95 -10.57 17.73
C GLU A 180 10.38 -9.73 16.53
N LEU A 181 10.28 -10.29 15.33
CA LEU A 181 10.67 -9.68 14.07
C LEU A 181 9.43 -9.22 13.31
N GLU A 182 9.52 -8.06 12.69
CA GLU A 182 8.55 -7.60 11.72
C GLU A 182 9.23 -7.46 10.36
N LEU A 183 8.76 -8.21 9.36
CA LEU A 183 9.20 -8.05 7.97
C LEU A 183 8.39 -6.95 7.28
N SER A 184 8.99 -6.31 6.27
CA SER A 184 8.23 -5.39 5.43
C SER A 184 7.10 -6.14 4.71
N ALA A 185 6.04 -5.43 4.32
CA ALA A 185 4.92 -6.03 3.60
C ALA A 185 5.36 -6.72 2.28
N ALA A 186 6.42 -6.20 1.64
CA ALA A 186 7.00 -6.79 0.43
C ALA A 186 7.88 -8.03 0.71
N SER A 187 8.15 -8.34 1.99
CA SER A 187 8.96 -9.47 2.44
C SER A 187 8.15 -10.53 3.17
N GLN A 188 6.81 -10.46 3.15
CA GLN A 188 5.94 -11.43 3.83
C GLN A 188 6.06 -12.87 3.34
N LYS A 189 6.68 -13.10 2.17
CA LYS A 189 7.02 -14.44 1.64
C LYS A 189 8.48 -14.84 1.84
N ALA A 190 9.27 -14.03 2.54
CA ALA A 190 10.64 -14.37 2.83
C ALA A 190 10.73 -15.44 3.93
N SER A 191 11.74 -16.31 3.85
CA SER A 191 12.16 -17.12 4.98
C SER A 191 13.14 -16.33 5.85
N VAL A 192 13.15 -16.64 7.14
CA VAL A 192 14.10 -16.07 8.08
C VAL A 192 14.89 -17.21 8.74
N GLU A 193 16.19 -17.02 8.82
CA GLU A 193 17.09 -17.86 9.59
C GLU A 193 17.91 -16.98 10.54
N VAL A 194 18.37 -17.54 11.65
CA VAL A 194 19.19 -16.85 12.65
C VAL A 194 20.50 -17.59 12.85
N CYS A 195 21.58 -16.83 13.00
CA CYS A 195 22.87 -17.29 13.47
C CYS A 195 23.23 -16.46 14.71
N ASP A 196 23.23 -17.09 15.88
CA ASP A 196 23.43 -16.46 17.20
C ASP A 196 24.63 -17.05 17.97
N ASP A 197 25.29 -18.05 17.41
CA ASP A 197 26.48 -18.71 17.99
C ASP A 197 27.81 -17.98 17.70
N GLY A 198 27.75 -16.85 16.98
CA GLY A 198 28.92 -16.08 16.57
C GLY A 198 29.74 -16.69 15.43
N SER A 199 29.34 -17.84 14.85
CA SER A 199 30.06 -18.49 13.74
C SER A 199 29.94 -17.73 12.42
N GLU A 200 28.86 -16.95 12.26
CA GLU A 200 28.42 -16.34 11.00
C GLU A 200 28.11 -17.36 9.88
N THR A 201 28.09 -18.66 10.17
CA THR A 201 27.94 -19.73 9.16
C THR A 201 26.84 -20.72 9.48
N GLU A 202 26.55 -20.95 10.76
CA GLU A 202 25.51 -21.89 11.19
C GLU A 202 24.19 -21.14 11.37
N PHE A 203 23.31 -21.28 10.37
CA PHE A 203 21.99 -20.66 10.36
C PHE A 203 20.92 -21.70 10.65
N VAL A 204 19.99 -21.36 11.54
CA VAL A 204 18.83 -22.18 11.87
C VAL A 204 17.53 -21.46 11.51
N PRO A 205 16.46 -22.18 11.08
CA PRO A 205 15.17 -21.55 10.78
C PRO A 205 14.62 -20.75 11.97
N PHE A 206 14.10 -19.56 11.68
CA PHE A 206 13.53 -18.67 12.69
C PHE A 206 12.11 -18.25 12.31
N SER A 207 11.14 -18.47 13.19
CA SER A 207 9.71 -18.25 12.93
C SER A 207 9.26 -16.79 13.12
N GLY A 208 10.19 -15.85 13.21
CA GLY A 208 9.90 -14.44 13.49
C GLY A 208 9.72 -14.12 14.98
N SER A 209 9.57 -15.11 15.86
CA SER A 209 9.69 -14.89 17.30
C SER A 209 10.32 -16.11 18.00
N GLY A 210 11.14 -15.86 19.01
CA GLY A 210 11.86 -16.90 19.73
C GLY A 210 12.91 -16.33 20.68
N TYR A 211 13.52 -17.21 21.47
CA TYR A 211 14.67 -16.84 22.30
C TYR A 211 15.96 -16.94 21.48
N VAL A 212 16.82 -15.95 21.62
CA VAL A 212 18.07 -15.80 20.87
C VAL A 212 19.21 -15.42 21.84
N ASP A 213 20.40 -15.95 21.60
CA ASP A 213 21.62 -15.62 22.35
C ASP A 213 22.31 -14.37 21.74
N PHE A 214 22.40 -13.29 22.50
CA PHE A 214 23.06 -12.04 22.10
C PHE A 214 24.44 -11.85 22.76
N THR A 215 25.06 -12.91 23.30
CA THR A 215 26.46 -12.87 23.74
C THR A 215 27.43 -12.57 22.60
N HIS A 216 26.99 -12.75 21.36
CA HIS A 216 27.67 -12.37 20.13
C HIS A 216 26.77 -11.50 19.24
N THR A 217 27.31 -11.00 18.14
CA THR A 217 26.48 -10.35 17.12
C THR A 217 25.59 -11.40 16.47
N VAL A 218 24.28 -11.19 16.54
CA VAL A 218 23.26 -12.04 15.92
C VAL A 218 23.08 -11.63 14.47
N ILE A 219 22.94 -12.61 13.58
CA ILE A 219 22.64 -12.40 12.16
C ILE A 219 21.28 -13.00 11.84
N PHE A 220 20.32 -12.16 11.48
CA PHE A 220 19.07 -12.59 10.86
C PHE A 220 19.23 -12.58 9.34
N ARG A 221 19.20 -13.74 8.70
CA ARG A 221 19.23 -13.90 7.24
C ARG A 221 17.80 -13.94 6.72
N VAL A 222 17.41 -12.91 5.96
CA VAL A 222 16.11 -12.83 5.30
C VAL A 222 16.29 -13.22 3.85
N THR A 223 15.63 -14.30 3.40
CA THR A 223 15.72 -14.79 2.03
C THR A 223 14.36 -14.60 1.34
N PRO A 224 14.24 -13.74 0.32
CA PRO A 224 13.00 -13.54 -0.40
C PRO A 224 12.66 -14.77 -1.23
N GLU A 225 11.44 -14.83 -1.76
CA GLU A 225 11.03 -15.91 -2.66
C GLU A 225 11.93 -15.99 -3.91
N SER A 226 12.46 -14.85 -4.38
CA SER A 226 13.43 -14.80 -5.48
C SER A 226 14.84 -15.30 -5.12
N GLY A 227 15.13 -15.56 -3.84
CA GLY A 227 16.34 -16.23 -3.37
C GLY A 227 17.55 -15.34 -3.01
N SER A 228 17.56 -14.05 -3.34
CA SER A 228 18.68 -13.16 -2.98
C SER A 228 18.60 -12.67 -1.54
N ALA A 229 19.27 -13.36 -0.63
CA ALA A 229 19.20 -13.09 0.80
C ALA A 229 19.93 -11.81 1.23
N VAL A 230 19.44 -11.21 2.33
CA VAL A 230 20.08 -10.08 3.03
C VAL A 230 20.31 -10.47 4.49
N ASN A 231 21.52 -10.19 4.98
CA ASN A 231 21.90 -10.44 6.38
C ASN A 231 21.75 -9.16 7.21
N TYR A 232 20.94 -9.22 8.26
CA TYR A 232 20.73 -8.17 9.24
C TYR A 232 21.48 -8.50 10.53
N ARG A 233 22.43 -7.65 10.91
CA ARG A 233 23.28 -7.83 12.09
C ARG A 233 22.74 -7.03 13.26
N VAL A 234 22.64 -7.66 14.41
CA VAL A 234 22.12 -7.06 15.65
C VAL A 234 23.07 -7.38 16.79
N THR A 235 23.57 -6.35 17.44
CA THR A 235 24.47 -6.45 18.58
C THR A 235 23.80 -5.81 19.79
N LEU A 236 23.72 -6.53 20.91
CA LEU A 236 23.41 -5.91 22.20
C LEU A 236 24.73 -5.57 22.89
N ALA A 237 24.86 -4.33 23.37
CA ALA A 237 26.08 -3.85 24.02
C ALA A 237 25.75 -3.11 25.32
N TYR A 238 26.65 -3.15 26.30
CA TYR A 238 26.56 -2.29 27.47
C TYR A 238 26.98 -0.85 27.12
N PRO A 239 26.58 0.17 27.91
CA PRO A 239 27.09 1.53 27.73
C PRO A 239 28.62 1.57 27.80
N GLU A 240 29.24 2.48 27.04
CA GLU A 240 30.68 2.72 27.17
C GLU A 240 31.00 3.40 28.52
N GLU A 241 32.15 3.10 29.13
CA GLU A 241 32.56 3.70 30.41
C GLU A 241 32.52 5.23 30.34
N GLY A 242 31.61 5.85 31.12
CA GLY A 242 31.50 7.30 31.25
C GLY A 242 30.28 7.93 30.57
N GLU A 243 29.52 7.18 29.78
CA GLU A 243 28.20 7.62 29.30
C GLU A 243 27.10 7.09 30.24
N GLY A 244 26.76 7.90 31.24
CA GLY A 244 25.54 7.64 32.03
C GLY A 244 24.30 7.67 31.15
N LEU A 245 23.36 6.74 31.37
CA LEU A 245 22.07 6.69 30.67
C LEU A 245 21.23 7.95 30.96
#